data_AF-A0A538FYZ9-F1
#
_entry.id   AF-A0A538FYZ9-F1
#
_cell.length_a   1.000
_cell.length_b   1.000
_cell.length_c   1.000
_cell.angle_alpha   90.00
_cell.angle_beta   90.00
_cell.angle_gamma   90.00
#
_symmetry.space_group_name_H-M   'P 1'
#
loop_
_entity.id
_entity.type
_entity.pdbx_description
1 polymer ?
#
loop_
_entity_poly.entity_id
_entity_poly.type
_entity_poly.pdbx_seq_one_letter_code
_entity_poly.pdbx_strand_id
1 'polypeptide(L)'
;MRIREATAQDRDRLRELYSEFVQEIPPPPGIPVDLEHELSELDDYLGEQNVALVAEDDAGQVVGFALAKIDHPGIGHLSDIYVVPGARRQGAARELIREAAIRLRDTEDADVLTLGVQVTNEDARTAYERLGFQTESLRLFAPIEDLLERSQRAPRGPSFGSAHVQTDDENAVQQAVRKYVPRFGRSGGSVVAGPRNGWIAVYDELCDREPGSLRRLGSELSNATGAIAVTIGLEEGAVVRYNIFERGSVVDEYLSVPEYYKPLPPGDAIALGANPTVVARLTGADPREFRRVVRTAQTPEELGSPQELLEQIAGLMGLSGAGHGYEGASEPGAHEIAHR
;
A
#
# COMPACT_ATOMS: atom_id res chain seq x y z
N MET A 1 18.87 -13.39 -30.43
CA MET A 1 17.58 -12.71 -30.16
C MET A 1 17.32 -11.62 -31.19
N ARG A 2 16.22 -11.71 -31.93
CA ARG A 2 15.81 -10.76 -32.99
C ARG A 2 14.42 -10.23 -32.67
N ILE A 3 14.21 -8.91 -32.75
CA ILE A 3 12.87 -8.30 -32.67
C ILE A 3 12.37 -8.04 -34.08
N ARG A 4 11.13 -8.42 -34.36
CA ARG A 4 10.45 -8.11 -35.62
C ARG A 4 8.97 -7.85 -35.40
N GLU A 5 8.35 -7.29 -36.43
CA GLU A 5 6.90 -7.14 -36.49
C GLU A 5 6.23 -8.52 -36.54
N ALA A 6 5.16 -8.65 -35.77
CA ALA A 6 4.30 -9.80 -35.80
C ALA A 6 3.47 -9.79 -37.08
N THR A 7 3.17 -10.97 -37.60
CA THR A 7 2.36 -11.15 -38.80
C THR A 7 1.17 -12.07 -38.48
N ALA A 8 0.24 -12.20 -39.43
CA ALA A 8 -0.85 -13.17 -39.30
C ALA A 8 -0.37 -14.62 -39.08
N GLN A 9 0.87 -14.96 -39.44
CA GLN A 9 1.44 -16.29 -39.20
C GLN A 9 1.82 -16.51 -37.73
N ASP A 10 2.02 -15.44 -36.96
CA ASP A 10 2.38 -15.50 -35.55
C ASP A 10 1.15 -15.62 -34.63
N ARG A 11 -0.07 -15.51 -35.18
CA ARG A 11 -1.33 -15.45 -34.43
C ARG A 11 -1.45 -16.57 -33.40
N ASP A 12 -1.31 -17.82 -33.82
CA ASP A 12 -1.49 -18.97 -32.93
C ASP A 12 -0.45 -18.95 -31.80
N ARG A 13 0.80 -18.61 -32.11
CA ARG A 13 1.86 -18.53 -31.12
C ARG A 13 1.70 -17.34 -30.16
N LEU A 14 1.19 -16.22 -30.64
CA LEU A 14 0.85 -15.08 -29.79
C LEU A 14 -0.28 -15.43 -28.81
N ARG A 15 -1.32 -16.14 -29.26
CA ARG A 15 -2.41 -16.60 -28.39
C ARG A 15 -1.92 -17.56 -27.32
N GLU A 16 -1.00 -18.47 -27.66
CA GLU A 16 -0.33 -19.34 -26.68
C GLU A 16 0.46 -18.53 -25.64
N LEU A 17 1.32 -17.61 -26.09
CA LEU A 17 2.13 -16.78 -25.21
C LEU A 17 1.28 -15.87 -24.31
N TYR A 18 0.17 -15.34 -24.83
CA TYR A 18 -0.77 -14.54 -24.05
C TYR A 18 -1.46 -15.40 -22.98
N SER A 19 -1.83 -16.64 -23.31
CA SER A 19 -2.38 -17.58 -22.33
C SER A 19 -1.36 -17.95 -21.25
N GLU A 20 -0.09 -18.16 -21.62
CA GLU A 20 1.02 -18.37 -20.67
C GLU A 20 1.19 -17.14 -19.75
N PHE A 21 1.10 -15.93 -20.30
CA PHE A 21 1.18 -14.67 -19.56
C PHE A 21 0.07 -14.55 -18.49
N VAL A 22 -1.19 -14.75 -18.88
CA VAL A 22 -2.34 -14.66 -17.95
C VAL A 22 -2.28 -15.74 -16.88
N GLN A 23 -1.78 -16.94 -17.20
CA GLN A 23 -1.58 -18.00 -16.20
C GLN A 23 -0.47 -17.67 -15.21
N GLU A 24 0.62 -17.06 -15.67
CA GLU A 24 1.77 -16.73 -14.82
C GLU A 24 1.49 -15.50 -13.94
N ILE A 25 0.79 -14.51 -14.48
CA ILE A 25 0.47 -13.24 -13.81
C ILE A 25 -1.05 -13.05 -13.87
N PRO A 26 -1.82 -13.85 -13.11
CA PRO A 26 -3.26 -13.73 -13.10
C PRO A 26 -3.67 -12.36 -12.56
N PRO A 27 -4.81 -11.80 -13.01
CA PRO A 27 -5.40 -10.63 -12.39
C PRO A 27 -5.64 -10.83 -10.89
N PRO A 28 -5.61 -9.74 -10.10
CA PRO A 28 -5.93 -9.80 -8.69
C PRO A 28 -7.27 -10.49 -8.39
N PRO A 29 -7.39 -11.23 -7.28
CA PRO A 29 -8.65 -11.85 -6.88
C PRO A 29 -9.80 -10.83 -6.85
N GLY A 30 -10.93 -11.19 -7.46
CA GLY A 30 -12.11 -10.33 -7.58
C GLY A 30 -12.22 -9.53 -8.88
N ILE A 31 -11.17 -9.51 -9.71
CA ILE A 31 -11.26 -9.01 -11.09
C ILE A 31 -11.59 -10.21 -12.01
N PRO A 32 -12.71 -10.17 -12.76
CA PRO A 32 -13.05 -11.22 -13.71
C PRO A 32 -12.07 -11.22 -14.88
N VAL A 33 -11.78 -12.41 -15.41
CA VAL A 33 -10.93 -12.60 -16.59
C VAL A 33 -11.75 -13.24 -17.69
N ASP A 34 -11.82 -12.60 -18.84
CA ASP A 34 -12.42 -13.15 -20.05
C ASP A 34 -11.32 -13.36 -21.09
N LEU A 35 -10.62 -14.49 -20.96
CA LEU A 35 -9.50 -14.81 -21.84
C LEU A 35 -9.95 -14.96 -23.31
N GLU A 36 -11.19 -15.41 -23.56
CA GLU A 36 -11.70 -15.51 -24.92
C GLU A 36 -11.84 -14.12 -25.55
N HIS A 37 -12.35 -13.16 -24.79
CA HIS A 37 -12.44 -11.76 -25.21
C HIS A 37 -11.05 -11.14 -25.41
N GLU A 38 -10.13 -11.26 -24.45
CA GLU A 38 -8.76 -10.72 -24.56
C GLU A 38 -8.01 -11.29 -25.78
N LEU A 39 -8.12 -12.60 -26.01
CA LEU A 39 -7.53 -13.24 -27.18
C LEU A 39 -8.20 -12.80 -28.50
N SER A 40 -9.44 -12.33 -28.49
CA SER A 40 -10.10 -11.78 -29.68
C SER A 40 -9.58 -10.39 -30.04
N GLU A 41 -9.23 -9.56 -29.05
CA GLU A 41 -8.63 -8.23 -29.27
C GLU A 41 -7.20 -8.31 -29.78
N LEU A 42 -6.51 -9.44 -29.58
CA LEU A 42 -5.15 -9.65 -30.10
C LEU A 42 -5.09 -9.53 -31.64
N ASP A 43 -6.18 -9.88 -32.34
CA ASP A 43 -6.26 -9.73 -33.79
C ASP A 43 -6.27 -8.26 -34.23
N ASP A 44 -6.77 -7.35 -33.40
CA ASP A 44 -6.76 -5.91 -33.69
C ASP A 44 -5.32 -5.36 -33.67
N TYR A 45 -4.42 -5.97 -32.90
CA TYR A 45 -3.00 -5.57 -32.85
C TYR A 45 -2.19 -6.00 -34.06
N LEU A 46 -2.61 -7.04 -34.78
CA LEU A 46 -1.94 -7.51 -36.00
C LEU A 46 -2.28 -6.66 -37.24
N GLY A 47 -3.10 -5.61 -37.07
CA GLY A 47 -3.45 -4.65 -38.13
C GLY A 47 -2.47 -3.47 -38.24
N GLU A 48 -2.65 -2.64 -39.27
CA GLU A 48 -1.74 -1.52 -39.61
C GLU A 48 -1.76 -0.36 -38.59
N GLN A 49 -2.77 -0.31 -37.72
CA GLN A 49 -2.98 0.82 -36.78
C GLN A 49 -2.29 0.62 -35.42
N ASN A 50 -1.78 -0.58 -35.17
CA ASN A 50 -1.23 -0.98 -33.88
C ASN A 50 0.18 -1.55 -34.06
N VAL A 51 0.93 -1.61 -32.97
CA VAL A 51 2.27 -2.16 -32.95
C VAL A 51 2.22 -3.53 -32.28
N ALA A 52 2.41 -4.58 -33.08
CA ALA A 52 2.62 -5.95 -32.59
C ALA A 52 4.04 -6.41 -32.92
N LEU A 53 4.82 -6.75 -31.89
CA LEU A 53 6.20 -7.19 -32.01
C LEU A 53 6.39 -8.59 -31.42
N VAL A 54 7.25 -9.38 -32.03
CA VAL A 54 7.71 -10.67 -31.50
C VAL A 54 9.22 -10.67 -31.29
N ALA A 55 9.64 -11.36 -30.24
CA ALA A 55 11.03 -11.68 -29.96
C ALA A 55 11.30 -13.13 -30.39
N GLU A 56 12.21 -13.30 -31.34
CA GLU A 56 12.67 -14.59 -31.85
C GLU A 56 14.03 -14.96 -31.25
N ASP A 57 14.16 -16.21 -30.79
CA ASP A 57 15.44 -16.76 -30.39
C ASP A 57 16.31 -17.15 -31.61
N ASP A 58 17.51 -17.67 -31.34
CA ASP A 58 18.46 -18.01 -32.40
C ASP A 58 18.04 -19.26 -33.21
N ALA A 59 17.05 -20.02 -32.72
CA ALA A 59 16.42 -21.13 -33.44
C ALA A 59 15.22 -20.67 -34.30
N GLY A 60 14.86 -19.38 -34.25
CA GLY A 60 13.72 -18.81 -34.95
C GLY A 60 12.38 -19.03 -34.24
N GLN A 61 12.40 -19.48 -32.98
CA GLN A 61 11.19 -19.64 -32.19
C GLN A 61 10.76 -18.30 -31.59
N VAL A 62 9.47 -17.97 -31.67
CA VAL A 62 8.90 -16.82 -30.98
C VAL A 62 8.78 -17.13 -29.48
N VAL A 63 9.54 -16.39 -28.68
CA VAL A 63 9.72 -16.56 -27.23
C VAL A 63 9.19 -15.38 -26.40
N GLY A 64 8.66 -14.36 -27.06
CA GLY A 64 8.04 -13.22 -26.39
C GLY A 64 7.37 -12.28 -27.37
N PHE A 65 6.57 -11.36 -26.84
CA PHE A 65 5.85 -10.37 -27.63
C PHE A 65 5.69 -9.05 -26.88
N ALA A 66 5.38 -7.99 -27.63
CA ALA A 66 4.91 -6.71 -27.11
C ALA A 66 3.79 -6.16 -27.99
N LEU A 67 2.72 -5.69 -27.36
CA LEU A 67 1.56 -5.07 -28.01
C LEU A 67 1.47 -3.61 -27.54
N ALA A 68 1.37 -2.69 -28.49
CA ALA A 68 1.26 -1.27 -28.19
C ALA A 68 0.37 -0.55 -29.20
N LYS A 69 -0.21 0.58 -28.78
CA LYS A 69 -1.10 1.41 -29.60
C LYS A 69 -1.04 2.87 -29.18
N ILE A 70 -1.66 3.76 -29.94
CA ILE A 70 -1.91 5.12 -29.50
C ILE A 70 -3.15 5.14 -28.60
N ASP A 71 -2.99 5.71 -27.41
CA ASP A 71 -4.09 5.92 -26.46
C ASP A 71 -4.69 7.32 -26.62
N HIS A 72 -3.83 8.33 -26.77
CA HIS A 72 -4.19 9.71 -27.05
C HIS A 72 -3.17 10.34 -28.00
N PRO A 73 -3.49 11.36 -28.80
CA PRO A 73 -2.48 12.08 -29.59
C PRO A 73 -1.23 12.44 -28.76
N GLY A 74 -0.05 12.00 -29.22
CA GLY A 74 1.23 12.18 -28.53
C GLY A 74 1.54 11.16 -27.42
N ILE A 75 0.62 10.24 -27.10
CA ILE A 75 0.77 9.24 -26.03
C ILE A 75 0.54 7.84 -26.59
N GLY A 76 1.62 7.08 -26.69
CA GLY A 76 1.59 5.65 -26.92
C GLY A 76 1.40 4.88 -25.62
N HIS A 77 0.74 3.73 -25.71
CA HIS A 77 0.52 2.81 -24.60
C HIS A 77 1.00 1.41 -24.97
N LEU A 78 1.93 0.87 -24.18
CA LEU A 78 2.34 -0.54 -24.22
C LEU A 78 1.34 -1.33 -23.36
N SER A 79 0.40 -2.02 -24.00
CA SER A 79 -0.68 -2.74 -23.31
C SER A 79 -0.16 -4.01 -22.65
N ASP A 80 0.61 -4.79 -23.39
CA ASP A 80 1.04 -6.12 -22.97
C ASP A 80 2.47 -6.38 -23.43
N ILE A 81 3.26 -7.00 -22.55
CA ILE A 81 4.60 -7.46 -22.86
C ILE A 81 4.88 -8.73 -22.08
N TYR A 82 5.33 -9.76 -22.78
CA TYR A 82 5.64 -11.04 -22.18
C TYR A 82 6.84 -11.69 -22.85
N VAL A 83 7.66 -12.35 -22.04
CA VAL A 83 8.77 -13.19 -22.48
C VAL A 83 8.75 -14.44 -21.64
N VAL A 84 8.80 -15.62 -22.28
CA VAL A 84 8.77 -16.92 -21.59
C VAL A 84 9.91 -17.00 -20.57
N PRO A 85 9.73 -17.67 -19.41
CA PRO A 85 10.72 -17.69 -18.33
C PRO A 85 12.13 -18.08 -18.77
N GLY A 86 12.26 -19.04 -19.68
CA GLY A 86 13.56 -19.52 -20.21
C GLY A 86 14.35 -18.51 -21.04
N ALA A 87 13.69 -17.48 -21.58
CA ALA A 87 14.31 -16.44 -22.41
C ALA A 87 14.51 -15.10 -21.66
N ARG A 88 14.16 -15.04 -20.36
CA ARG A 88 14.31 -13.82 -19.54
C ARG A 88 15.77 -13.54 -19.19
N ARG A 89 16.02 -12.31 -18.74
CA ARG A 89 17.35 -11.79 -18.35
C ARG A 89 18.39 -11.80 -19.48
N GLN A 90 17.93 -11.91 -20.73
CA GLN A 90 18.76 -11.85 -21.95
C GLN A 90 18.51 -10.58 -22.77
N GLY A 91 17.74 -9.61 -22.22
CA GLY A 91 17.47 -8.32 -22.86
C GLY A 91 16.23 -8.26 -23.76
N ALA A 92 15.54 -9.37 -24.01
CA ALA A 92 14.38 -9.42 -24.91
C ALA A 92 13.30 -8.35 -24.60
N ALA A 93 12.86 -8.26 -23.34
CA ALA A 93 11.85 -7.27 -22.94
C ALA A 93 12.31 -5.82 -23.18
N ARG A 94 13.59 -5.52 -22.92
CA ARG A 94 14.15 -4.17 -23.15
C ARG A 94 14.14 -3.80 -24.63
N GLU A 95 14.52 -4.74 -25.51
CA GLU A 95 14.52 -4.49 -26.95
C GLU A 95 13.09 -4.42 -27.51
N LEU A 96 12.15 -5.22 -26.99
CA LEU A 96 10.72 -5.09 -27.33
C LEU A 96 10.17 -3.71 -27.00
N ILE A 97 10.42 -3.21 -25.78
CA ILE A 97 9.98 -1.86 -25.35
C ILE A 97 10.61 -0.78 -26.24
N ARG A 98 11.91 -0.92 -26.52
CA ARG A 98 12.64 0.03 -27.37
C ARG A 98 12.03 0.11 -28.77
N GLU A 99 11.79 -1.04 -29.40
CA GLU A 99 11.25 -1.09 -30.75
C GLU A 99 9.79 -0.65 -30.81
N ALA A 100 9.01 -0.89 -29.75
CA ALA A 100 7.66 -0.33 -29.63
C ALA A 100 7.71 1.20 -29.55
N ALA A 101 8.57 1.76 -28.70
CA ALA A 101 8.74 3.21 -28.56
C ALA A 101 9.21 3.88 -29.87
N ILE A 102 10.15 3.26 -30.60
CA ILE A 102 10.61 3.77 -31.90
C ILE A 102 9.45 3.84 -32.89
N ARG A 103 8.66 2.77 -33.03
CA ARG A 103 7.53 2.74 -33.96
C ARG A 103 6.44 3.74 -33.61
N LEU A 104 6.06 3.82 -32.33
CA LEU A 104 5.04 4.78 -31.88
C LEU A 104 5.49 6.23 -32.11
N ARG A 105 6.78 6.52 -31.89
CA ARG A 105 7.33 7.85 -32.20
C ARG A 105 7.34 8.14 -33.69
N ASP A 106 7.82 7.20 -34.50
CA ASP A 106 8.11 7.45 -35.92
C ASP A 106 6.88 7.39 -36.82
N THR A 107 5.89 6.57 -36.47
CA THR A 107 4.68 6.36 -37.28
C THR A 107 3.50 7.21 -36.77
N GLU A 108 3.44 7.46 -35.47
CA GLU A 108 2.25 8.00 -34.80
C GLU A 108 2.51 9.27 -33.97
N ASP A 109 3.70 9.87 -34.14
CA ASP A 109 4.14 11.11 -33.46
C ASP A 109 3.97 11.06 -31.93
N ALA A 110 4.19 9.90 -31.30
CA ALA A 110 4.14 9.76 -29.85
C ALA A 110 5.40 10.34 -29.17
N ASP A 111 5.20 11.23 -28.19
CA ASP A 111 6.25 11.80 -27.34
C ASP A 111 6.40 11.06 -26.01
N VAL A 112 5.34 10.37 -25.57
CA VAL A 112 5.26 9.67 -24.28
C VAL A 112 4.83 8.23 -24.50
N LEU A 113 5.44 7.29 -23.75
CA LEU A 113 5.03 5.89 -23.66
C LEU A 113 4.55 5.57 -22.25
N THR A 114 3.31 5.09 -22.12
CA THR A 114 2.73 4.61 -20.86
C THR A 114 2.62 3.08 -20.85
N LEU A 115 2.52 2.48 -19.66
CA LEU A 115 2.26 1.06 -19.47
C LEU A 115 1.55 0.81 -18.14
N GLY A 116 0.83 -0.31 -18.04
CA GLY A 116 0.29 -0.83 -16.79
C GLY A 116 1.18 -1.91 -16.19
N VAL A 117 1.26 -1.98 -14.85
CA VAL A 117 1.94 -3.08 -14.15
C VAL A 117 1.23 -3.38 -12.84
N GLN A 118 1.00 -4.67 -12.56
CA GLN A 118 0.44 -5.09 -11.27
C GLN A 118 1.41 -4.80 -10.12
N VAL A 119 0.89 -4.35 -8.98
CA VAL A 119 1.70 -4.02 -7.79
C VAL A 119 2.52 -5.20 -7.26
N THR A 120 2.03 -6.42 -7.44
CA THR A 120 2.66 -7.69 -7.06
C THR A 120 3.81 -8.10 -7.99
N ASN A 121 3.95 -7.47 -9.16
CA ASN A 121 4.98 -7.80 -10.14
C ASN A 121 6.24 -6.95 -9.92
N GLU A 122 6.92 -7.18 -8.79
CA GLU A 122 8.10 -6.42 -8.35
C GLU A 122 9.26 -6.46 -9.37
N ASP A 123 9.45 -7.61 -10.03
CA ASP A 123 10.48 -7.79 -11.05
C ASP A 123 10.25 -6.86 -12.25
N ALA A 124 9.01 -6.80 -12.76
CA ALA A 124 8.67 -5.91 -13.88
C ALA A 124 8.75 -4.43 -13.47
N ARG A 125 8.23 -4.08 -12.28
CA ARG A 125 8.32 -2.71 -11.75
C ARG A 125 9.77 -2.23 -11.67
N THR A 126 10.65 -3.05 -11.11
CA THR A 126 12.09 -2.75 -11.03
C THR A 126 12.72 -2.60 -12.41
N ALA A 127 12.31 -3.40 -13.39
CA ALA A 127 12.80 -3.30 -14.76
C ALA A 127 12.35 -2.01 -15.45
N TYR A 128 11.09 -1.59 -15.28
CA TYR A 128 10.56 -0.35 -15.83
C TYR A 128 11.18 0.89 -15.19
N GLU A 129 11.33 0.91 -13.87
CA GLU A 129 12.00 2.01 -13.14
C GLU A 129 13.44 2.22 -13.64
N ARG A 130 14.18 1.13 -13.91
CA ARG A 130 15.54 1.19 -14.50
C ARG A 130 15.57 1.73 -15.93
N LEU A 131 14.47 1.63 -16.67
CA LEU A 131 14.32 2.22 -18.01
C LEU A 131 13.86 3.68 -17.96
N GLY A 132 13.53 4.21 -16.77
CA GLY A 132 13.14 5.59 -16.57
C GLY A 132 11.63 5.83 -16.54
N PHE A 133 10.80 4.77 -16.52
CA PHE A 133 9.37 4.94 -16.28
C PHE A 133 9.11 5.51 -14.88
N GLN A 134 8.11 6.37 -14.78
CA GLN A 134 7.68 7.01 -13.53
C GLN A 134 6.22 6.63 -13.26
N THR A 135 5.84 6.57 -11.97
CA THR A 135 4.45 6.34 -11.58
C THR A 135 3.61 7.59 -11.86
N GLU A 136 2.57 7.44 -12.69
CA GLU A 136 1.62 8.52 -13.01
C GLU A 136 0.34 8.41 -12.18
N SER A 137 -0.28 7.23 -12.14
CA SER A 137 -1.60 7.02 -11.51
C SER A 137 -1.71 5.65 -10.84
N LEU A 138 -2.74 5.51 -9.98
CA LEU A 138 -3.14 4.24 -9.37
C LEU A 138 -4.50 3.82 -9.91
N ARG A 139 -4.61 2.57 -10.39
CA ARG A 139 -5.89 1.95 -10.75
C ARG A 139 -6.37 1.12 -9.56
N LEU A 140 -7.50 1.53 -8.98
CA LEU A 140 -8.13 0.84 -7.85
C LEU A 140 -9.30 -0.01 -8.35
N PHE A 141 -9.59 -1.10 -7.64
CA PHE A 141 -10.77 -1.94 -7.89
C PHE A 141 -11.39 -2.38 -6.56
N ALA A 142 -12.68 -2.69 -6.60
CA ALA A 142 -13.41 -3.35 -5.53
C ALA A 142 -14.56 -4.16 -6.17
N PRO A 143 -14.89 -5.36 -5.65
CA PRO A 143 -16.16 -5.99 -5.97
C PRO A 143 -17.32 -5.03 -5.67
N ILE A 144 -18.28 -4.93 -6.59
CA ILE A 144 -19.38 -3.98 -6.49
C ILE A 144 -20.21 -4.22 -5.21
N GLU A 145 -20.46 -5.47 -4.86
CA GLU A 145 -21.21 -5.82 -3.65
C GLU A 145 -20.50 -5.34 -2.37
N ASP A 146 -19.19 -5.59 -2.25
CA ASP A 146 -18.37 -5.09 -1.14
C ASP A 146 -18.41 -3.55 -1.07
N LEU A 147 -18.34 -2.88 -2.22
CA LEU A 147 -18.44 -1.42 -2.29
C LEU A 147 -19.80 -0.92 -1.80
N LEU A 148 -20.90 -1.56 -2.23
CA LEU A 148 -22.25 -1.19 -1.85
C LEU A 148 -22.48 -1.40 -0.35
N GLU A 149 -22.06 -2.55 0.19
CA GLU A 149 -22.14 -2.84 1.63
C GLU A 149 -21.37 -1.80 2.46
N ARG A 150 -20.15 -1.48 2.04
CA ARG A 150 -19.32 -0.46 2.70
C ARG A 150 -19.88 0.94 2.59
N SER A 151 -20.42 1.31 1.43
CA SER A 151 -20.97 2.66 1.21
C SER A 151 -22.19 2.95 2.09
N GLN A 152 -22.92 1.91 2.49
CA GLN A 152 -24.09 2.02 3.38
C GLN A 152 -23.68 1.97 4.87
N ARG A 153 -22.49 1.49 5.18
CA ARG A 153 -21.98 1.39 6.54
C ARG A 153 -21.62 2.78 7.06
N ALA A 154 -22.43 3.29 7.99
CA ALA A 154 -22.01 4.41 8.83
C ALA A 154 -20.92 3.94 9.81
N PRO A 155 -19.94 4.80 10.17
CA PRO A 155 -19.06 4.54 11.30
C PRO A 155 -19.88 4.16 12.53
N ARG A 156 -19.45 3.12 13.28
CA ARG A 156 -20.15 2.70 14.51
C ARG A 156 -19.95 3.71 15.65
N GLY A 157 -18.94 4.56 15.55
CA GLY A 157 -18.61 5.61 16.50
C GLY A 157 -17.45 6.49 15.99
N PRO A 158 -16.92 7.38 16.84
CA PRO A 158 -15.80 8.25 16.47
C PRO A 158 -14.51 7.46 16.27
N SER A 159 -13.64 7.96 15.40
CA SER A 159 -12.23 7.58 15.37
C SER A 159 -11.42 8.57 16.18
N PHE A 160 -10.42 8.08 16.92
CA PHE A 160 -9.42 8.92 17.56
C PHE A 160 -8.16 8.10 17.86
N GLY A 161 -7.05 8.79 18.11
CA GLY A 161 -5.85 8.11 18.57
C GLY A 161 -4.73 9.04 18.97
N SER A 162 -3.62 8.43 19.37
CA SER A 162 -2.44 9.15 19.86
C SER A 162 -1.16 8.44 19.43
N ALA A 163 -0.10 9.22 19.31
CA ALA A 163 1.25 8.72 19.13
C ALA A 163 2.04 8.92 20.44
N HIS A 164 2.79 7.91 20.85
CA HIS A 164 3.61 7.92 22.05
C HIS A 164 5.06 7.71 21.66
N VAL A 165 5.95 8.63 22.02
CA VAL A 165 7.37 8.59 21.68
C VAL A 165 8.19 8.33 22.94
N GLN A 166 9.03 7.30 22.94
CA GLN A 166 9.81 6.88 24.10
C GLN A 166 11.04 7.78 24.30
N THR A 167 10.81 9.00 24.76
CA THR A 167 11.84 10.02 24.98
C THR A 167 11.38 11.01 26.05
N ASP A 168 12.32 11.75 26.64
CA ASP A 168 12.08 12.91 27.49
C ASP A 168 12.37 14.24 26.77
N ASP A 169 12.90 14.19 25.53
CA ASP A 169 13.14 15.38 24.70
C ASP A 169 11.85 15.87 24.02
N GLU A 170 11.06 16.62 24.79
CA GLU A 170 9.81 17.19 24.32
C GLU A 170 10.00 18.19 23.18
N ASN A 171 11.11 18.94 23.18
CA ASN A 171 11.41 19.91 22.13
C ASN A 171 11.63 19.23 20.78
N ALA A 172 12.34 18.11 20.74
CA ALA A 172 12.52 17.33 19.52
C ALA A 172 11.18 16.83 18.97
N VAL A 173 10.29 16.33 19.84
CA VAL A 173 8.95 15.89 19.45
C VAL A 173 8.12 17.05 18.89
N GLN A 174 8.07 18.20 19.60
CA GLN A 174 7.35 19.38 19.12
C GLN A 174 7.87 19.89 17.75
N GLN A 175 9.18 19.88 17.54
CA GLN A 175 9.77 20.26 16.25
C GLN A 175 9.39 19.30 15.13
N ALA A 176 9.40 18.00 15.41
CA ALA A 176 8.95 17.00 14.45
C ALA A 176 7.47 17.19 14.09
N VAL A 177 6.60 17.38 15.08
CA VAL A 177 5.16 17.64 14.87
C VAL A 177 4.95 18.86 13.96
N ARG A 178 5.60 20.00 14.27
CA ARG A 178 5.53 21.22 13.44
C ARG A 178 6.02 21.01 12.00
N LYS A 179 7.01 20.14 11.81
CA LYS A 179 7.61 19.87 10.50
C LYS A 179 6.72 18.97 9.63
N TYR A 180 6.11 17.94 10.23
CA TYR A 180 5.52 16.84 9.48
C TYR A 180 4.00 16.93 9.34
N VAL A 181 3.27 17.28 10.39
CA VAL A 181 1.79 17.30 10.35
C VAL A 181 1.23 18.14 9.20
N PRO A 182 1.74 19.37 8.90
CA PRO A 182 1.23 20.16 7.77
C PRO A 182 1.42 19.52 6.39
N ARG A 183 2.27 18.50 6.27
CA ARG A 183 2.50 17.76 5.02
C ARG A 183 1.50 16.63 4.81
N PHE A 184 0.78 16.22 5.86
CA PHE A 184 -0.22 15.17 5.78
C PHE A 184 -1.57 15.73 5.31
N GLY A 185 -1.91 16.95 5.73
CA GLY A 185 -3.15 17.62 5.39
C GLY A 185 -3.41 18.82 6.30
N ARG A 186 -4.64 19.34 6.27
CA ARG A 186 -5.08 20.42 7.16
C ARG A 186 -5.49 19.83 8.52
N SER A 187 -4.75 20.18 9.58
CA SER A 187 -5.07 19.84 10.96
C SER A 187 -5.58 21.09 11.71
N GLY A 188 -6.58 20.91 12.58
CA GLY A 188 -7.04 21.94 13.52
C GLY A 188 -6.04 22.27 14.63
N GLY A 189 -5.02 21.44 14.82
CA GLY A 189 -3.98 21.61 15.84
C GLY A 189 -3.41 20.28 16.32
N SER A 190 -2.27 20.35 17.00
CA SER A 190 -1.74 19.22 17.77
C SER A 190 -1.51 19.59 19.23
N VAL A 191 -1.51 18.60 20.10
CA VAL A 191 -1.13 18.70 21.50
C VAL A 191 0.02 17.74 21.77
N VAL A 192 1.09 18.22 22.41
CA VAL A 192 2.19 17.41 22.92
C VAL A 192 2.11 17.41 24.45
N ALA A 193 1.87 16.25 25.04
CA ALA A 193 1.77 16.08 26.49
C ALA A 193 3.04 15.41 27.03
N GLY A 194 3.53 15.94 28.14
CA GLY A 194 4.84 15.61 28.72
C GLY A 194 5.04 14.12 29.03
N PRO A 195 6.28 13.72 29.34
CA PRO A 195 6.64 12.33 29.48
C PRO A 195 5.90 11.67 30.66
N ARG A 196 5.10 10.64 30.36
CA ARG A 196 4.42 9.78 31.35
C ARG A 196 4.90 8.35 31.13
N ASN A 197 5.43 7.73 32.19
CA ASN A 197 6.04 6.39 32.11
C ASN A 197 7.10 6.26 31.00
N GLY A 198 7.86 7.32 30.74
CA GLY A 198 8.88 7.36 29.68
C GLY A 198 8.36 7.66 28.28
N TRP A 199 7.10 8.10 28.14
CA TRP A 199 6.47 8.38 26.84
C TRP A 199 5.95 9.82 26.76
N ILE A 200 6.38 10.57 25.76
CA ILE A 200 5.72 11.81 25.34
C ILE A 200 4.55 11.46 24.43
N ALA A 201 3.36 11.97 24.74
CA ALA A 201 2.16 11.72 23.93
C ALA A 201 1.92 12.88 22.96
N VAL A 202 1.48 12.55 21.74
CA VAL A 202 1.11 13.49 20.69
C VAL A 202 -0.29 13.16 20.22
N TYR A 203 -1.14 14.18 20.23
CA TYR A 203 -2.51 14.15 19.75
C TYR A 203 -2.64 15.15 18.63
N ASP A 204 -3.38 14.81 17.59
CA ASP A 204 -3.55 15.69 16.44
C ASP A 204 -4.93 15.50 15.84
N GLU A 205 -5.57 16.62 15.54
CA GLU A 205 -6.95 16.66 15.08
C GLU A 205 -7.14 15.95 13.73
N LEU A 206 -6.18 16.07 12.80
CA LEU A 206 -6.21 15.32 11.55
C LEU A 206 -6.02 13.81 11.79
N CYS A 207 -5.14 13.44 12.71
CA CYS A 207 -4.86 12.04 13.06
C CYS A 207 -6.05 11.33 13.71
N ASP A 208 -6.94 12.06 14.41
CA ASP A 208 -8.19 11.49 14.91
C ASP A 208 -9.16 11.14 13.77
N ARG A 209 -9.30 12.05 12.80
CA ARG A 209 -10.19 11.85 11.64
C ARG A 209 -9.65 10.81 10.66
N GLU A 210 -8.33 10.71 10.52
CA GLU A 210 -7.65 9.88 9.53
C GLU A 210 -6.62 8.94 10.17
N PRO A 211 -6.98 7.68 10.46
CA PRO A 211 -6.05 6.72 11.08
C PRO A 211 -4.76 6.48 10.26
N GLY A 212 -4.84 6.62 8.94
CA GLY A 212 -3.67 6.57 8.06
C GLY A 212 -2.67 7.71 8.33
N SER A 213 -3.15 8.89 8.70
CA SER A 213 -2.31 10.05 9.06
C SER A 213 -1.65 9.83 10.43
N LEU A 214 -2.35 9.20 11.38
CA LEU A 214 -1.76 8.79 12.66
C LEU A 214 -0.58 7.81 12.46
N ARG A 215 -0.74 6.80 11.59
CA ARG A 215 0.34 5.85 11.25
C ARG A 215 1.57 6.56 10.66
N ARG A 216 1.35 7.51 9.74
CA ARG A 216 2.43 8.33 9.15
C ARG A 216 3.13 9.17 10.20
N LEU A 217 2.39 9.79 11.12
CA LEU A 217 2.95 10.56 12.23
C LEU A 217 3.87 9.70 13.10
N GLY A 218 3.45 8.49 13.49
CA GLY A 218 4.28 7.57 14.27
C GLY A 218 5.61 7.21 13.59
N SER A 219 5.56 6.93 12.28
CA SER A 219 6.75 6.67 11.47
C SER A 219 7.70 7.87 11.44
N GLU A 220 7.18 9.07 11.16
CA GLU A 220 8.01 10.29 11.10
C GLU A 220 8.59 10.69 12.46
N LEU A 221 7.82 10.54 13.55
CA LEU A 221 8.31 10.80 14.91
C LEU A 221 9.43 9.84 15.30
N SER A 222 9.26 8.54 15.04
CA SER A 222 10.32 7.55 15.29
C SER A 222 11.57 7.81 14.45
N ASN A 223 11.40 8.17 13.18
CA ASN A 223 12.52 8.48 12.29
C ASN A 223 13.27 9.74 12.73
N ALA A 224 12.54 10.81 13.08
CA ALA A 224 13.13 12.11 13.42
C ALA A 224 13.83 12.12 14.78
N THR A 225 13.30 11.37 15.75
CA THR A 225 13.86 11.30 17.11
C THR A 225 14.83 10.14 17.30
N GLY A 226 14.79 9.13 16.42
CA GLY A 226 15.49 7.86 16.61
C GLY A 226 14.90 6.98 17.73
N ALA A 227 13.85 7.44 18.41
CA ALA A 227 13.19 6.73 19.49
C ALA A 227 12.14 5.73 18.96
N ILE A 228 11.72 4.82 19.84
CA ILE A 228 10.53 4.00 19.60
C ILE A 228 9.31 4.92 19.62
N ALA A 229 8.43 4.75 18.65
CA ALA A 229 7.11 5.38 18.66
C ALA A 229 6.03 4.30 18.61
N VAL A 230 4.96 4.47 19.38
CA VAL A 230 3.76 3.65 19.31
C VAL A 230 2.60 4.54 18.92
N THR A 231 1.89 4.20 17.85
CA THR A 231 0.57 4.78 17.60
C THR A 231 -0.49 3.82 18.06
N ILE A 232 -1.54 4.32 18.71
CA ILE A 232 -2.67 3.50 19.13
C ILE A 232 -3.95 4.33 19.06
N GLY A 233 -5.04 3.71 18.64
CA GLY A 233 -6.31 4.40 18.48
C GLY A 233 -7.49 3.47 18.32
N LEU A 234 -8.67 4.07 18.44
CA LEU A 234 -9.97 3.48 18.15
C LEU A 234 -10.40 3.96 16.76
N GLU A 235 -10.69 3.03 15.84
CA GLU A 235 -11.15 3.36 14.49
C GLU A 235 -12.66 3.04 14.39
N GLU A 236 -13.43 4.04 13.94
CA GLU A 236 -14.89 3.99 13.75
C GLU A 236 -15.67 3.49 14.99
N GLY A 237 -15.15 3.71 16.19
CA GLY A 237 -15.72 3.18 17.44
C GLY A 237 -15.76 1.65 17.53
N ALA A 238 -15.11 0.92 16.62
CA ALA A 238 -15.35 -0.49 16.39
C ALA A 238 -14.12 -1.37 16.56
N VAL A 239 -12.94 -0.88 16.19
CA VAL A 239 -11.70 -1.66 16.21
C VAL A 239 -10.55 -0.88 16.81
N VAL A 240 -9.67 -1.57 17.52
CA VAL A 240 -8.44 -1.00 18.06
C VAL A 240 -7.30 -1.35 17.13
N ARG A 241 -6.52 -0.33 16.76
CA ARG A 241 -5.27 -0.48 16.01
C ARG A 241 -4.12 0.05 16.82
N TYR A 242 -2.98 -0.65 16.78
CA TYR A 242 -1.70 -0.04 17.13
C TYR A 242 -0.62 -0.37 16.10
N ASN A 243 0.38 0.50 16.02
CA ASN A 243 1.63 0.25 15.29
C ASN A 243 2.80 0.62 16.18
N ILE A 244 3.85 -0.22 16.20
CA ILE A 244 5.12 0.10 16.85
C ILE A 244 6.15 0.39 15.76
N PHE A 245 6.89 1.48 15.92
CA PHE A 245 7.90 1.94 14.98
C PHE A 245 9.29 1.98 15.64
N GLU A 246 10.29 1.57 14.87
CA GLU A 246 11.70 1.74 15.18
C GLU A 246 12.39 2.36 13.96
N ARG A 247 13.00 3.55 14.13
CA ARG A 247 13.62 4.32 13.05
C ARG A 247 12.69 4.50 11.84
N GLY A 248 11.42 4.77 12.13
CA GLY A 248 10.35 4.97 11.15
C GLY A 248 9.82 3.71 10.46
N SER A 249 10.42 2.54 10.68
CA SER A 249 9.93 1.27 10.14
C SER A 249 8.99 0.59 11.12
N VAL A 250 7.92 -0.04 10.63
CA VAL A 250 6.99 -0.82 11.47
C VAL A 250 7.69 -2.09 11.94
N VAL A 251 7.65 -2.34 13.25
CA VAL A 251 8.21 -3.55 13.87
C VAL A 251 7.14 -4.49 14.44
N ASP A 252 5.94 -3.97 14.71
CA ASP A 252 4.75 -4.74 15.06
C ASP A 252 3.51 -3.93 14.64
N GLU A 253 2.50 -4.62 14.11
CA GLU A 253 1.22 -4.03 13.71
C GLU A 253 0.09 -4.92 14.23
N TYR A 254 -0.92 -4.28 14.80
CA TYR A 254 -2.09 -4.98 15.34
C TYR A 254 -3.37 -4.31 14.89
N LEU A 255 -4.35 -5.13 14.51
CA LEU A 255 -5.73 -4.72 14.30
C LEU A 255 -6.65 -5.73 14.98
N SER A 256 -7.52 -5.25 15.87
CA SER A 256 -8.39 -6.14 16.67
C SER A 256 -9.37 -6.97 15.85
N VAL A 257 -9.76 -6.52 14.66
CA VAL A 257 -10.49 -7.32 13.66
C VAL A 257 -9.74 -7.20 12.33
N PRO A 258 -8.84 -8.14 12.00
CA PRO A 258 -7.94 -8.03 10.85
C PRO A 258 -8.63 -7.70 9.52
N GLU A 259 -9.81 -8.26 9.28
CA GLU A 259 -10.54 -8.11 8.02
C GLU A 259 -11.57 -6.96 8.03
N TYR A 260 -11.56 -6.10 9.06
CA TYR A 260 -12.55 -5.03 9.21
C TYR A 260 -12.67 -4.15 7.95
N TYR A 261 -11.53 -3.77 7.39
CA TYR A 261 -11.46 -2.87 6.23
C TYR A 261 -11.35 -3.56 4.89
N LYS A 262 -11.09 -4.86 4.83
CA LYS A 262 -11.09 -5.64 3.59
C LYS A 262 -10.86 -7.11 3.93
N PRO A 263 -11.34 -8.05 3.10
CA PRO A 263 -10.87 -9.41 3.13
C PRO A 263 -9.34 -9.46 3.03
N LEU A 264 -8.71 -10.38 3.75
CA LEU A 264 -7.26 -10.57 3.72
C LEU A 264 -6.92 -12.04 3.43
N PRO A 265 -5.80 -12.31 2.76
CA PRO A 265 -5.21 -13.65 2.79
C PRO A 265 -5.03 -14.12 4.24
N PRO A 266 -5.23 -15.41 4.57
CA PRO A 266 -5.12 -15.91 5.94
C PRO A 266 -3.78 -15.57 6.61
N GLY A 267 -2.67 -15.56 5.86
CA GLY A 267 -1.36 -15.17 6.37
C GLY A 267 -1.28 -13.70 6.80
N ASP A 268 -1.88 -12.80 6.01
CA ASP A 268 -1.91 -11.37 6.30
C ASP A 268 -2.82 -11.06 7.50
N ALA A 269 -3.95 -11.76 7.60
CA ALA A 269 -4.84 -11.66 8.76
C ALA A 269 -4.12 -12.10 10.07
N ILE A 270 -3.34 -13.19 10.01
CA ILE A 270 -2.52 -13.66 11.14
C ILE A 270 -1.42 -12.66 11.49
N ALA A 271 -0.82 -12.01 10.49
CA ALA A 271 0.23 -11.01 10.69
C ALA A 271 -0.24 -9.74 11.41
N LEU A 272 -1.55 -9.46 11.41
CA LEU A 272 -2.17 -8.39 12.20
C LEU A 272 -2.49 -8.80 13.65
N GLY A 273 -2.10 -10.00 14.06
CA GLY A 273 -2.07 -10.41 15.45
C GLY A 273 -0.82 -9.84 16.14
N ALA A 274 -1.02 -9.27 17.33
CA ALA A 274 0.06 -8.70 18.12
C ALA A 274 1.22 -9.70 18.36
N ASN A 275 2.46 -9.21 18.34
CA ASN A 275 3.63 -9.99 18.74
C ASN A 275 4.07 -9.64 20.19
N PRO A 276 3.69 -10.43 21.22
CA PRO A 276 3.95 -10.08 22.62
C PRO A 276 5.44 -9.99 22.96
N THR A 277 6.30 -10.69 22.22
CA THR A 277 7.75 -10.65 22.44
C THR A 277 8.33 -9.31 22.01
N VAL A 278 7.89 -8.78 20.86
CA VAL A 278 8.31 -7.46 20.36
C VAL A 278 7.78 -6.37 21.29
N VAL A 279 6.49 -6.45 21.65
CA VAL A 279 5.87 -5.51 22.58
C VAL A 279 6.62 -5.48 23.91
N ALA A 280 6.83 -6.63 24.55
CA ALA A 280 7.54 -6.71 25.83
C ALA A 280 8.94 -6.10 25.79
N ARG A 281 9.67 -6.32 24.69
CA ARG A 281 11.02 -5.77 24.50
C ARG A 281 11.02 -4.23 24.42
N LEU A 282 10.02 -3.66 23.76
CA LEU A 282 10.02 -2.23 23.40
C LEU A 282 9.24 -1.35 24.39
N THR A 283 8.20 -1.89 25.03
CA THR A 283 7.35 -1.14 25.96
C THR A 283 7.51 -1.59 27.41
N GLY A 284 8.12 -2.74 27.66
CA GLY A 284 8.24 -3.34 28.99
C GLY A 284 6.98 -4.10 29.45
N ALA A 285 5.98 -4.27 28.59
CA ALA A 285 4.77 -5.03 28.91
C ALA A 285 5.07 -6.50 29.27
N ASP A 286 4.29 -7.09 30.18
CA ASP A 286 4.38 -8.53 30.44
C ASP A 286 3.82 -9.32 29.23
N PRO A 287 4.63 -10.19 28.59
CA PRO A 287 4.23 -10.85 27.35
C PRO A 287 3.11 -11.88 27.53
N ARG A 288 2.91 -12.42 28.75
CA ARG A 288 1.85 -13.40 29.02
C ARG A 288 0.52 -12.71 29.21
N GLU A 289 0.50 -11.64 30.01
CA GLU A 289 -0.70 -10.81 30.20
C GLU A 289 -1.10 -10.13 28.90
N PHE A 290 -0.12 -9.62 28.12
CA PHE A 290 -0.39 -9.02 26.82
C PHE A 290 -1.04 -10.01 25.86
N ARG A 291 -0.50 -11.22 25.71
CA ARG A 291 -1.13 -12.27 24.88
C ARG A 291 -2.55 -12.63 25.35
N ARG A 292 -2.79 -12.58 26.66
CA ARG A 292 -4.09 -12.96 27.23
C ARG A 292 -5.17 -11.94 26.84
N VAL A 293 -4.84 -10.66 26.92
CA VAL A 293 -5.75 -9.52 26.70
C VAL A 293 -5.88 -9.18 25.21
N VAL A 294 -4.77 -9.10 24.50
CA VAL A 294 -4.71 -8.56 23.14
C VAL A 294 -4.94 -9.68 22.13
N ARG A 295 -6.21 -9.90 21.78
CA ARG A 295 -6.66 -10.93 20.85
C ARG A 295 -7.39 -10.30 19.67
N THR A 296 -7.27 -10.96 18.52
CA THR A 296 -8.07 -10.65 17.35
C THR A 296 -9.43 -11.34 17.41
N ALA A 297 -10.43 -10.72 16.81
CA ALA A 297 -11.78 -11.25 16.59
C ALA A 297 -12.10 -11.32 15.10
N GLN A 298 -13.14 -12.08 14.74
CA GLN A 298 -13.64 -12.12 13.36
C GLN A 298 -14.57 -10.94 13.06
N THR A 299 -15.29 -10.46 14.07
CA THR A 299 -16.22 -9.33 13.94
C THR A 299 -16.08 -8.36 15.11
N PRO A 300 -16.46 -7.08 14.94
CA PRO A 300 -16.44 -6.11 16.04
C PRO A 300 -17.30 -6.54 17.24
N GLU A 301 -18.40 -7.26 17.02
CA GLU A 301 -19.32 -7.69 18.06
C GLU A 301 -18.69 -8.68 19.06
N GLU A 302 -17.66 -9.42 18.64
CA GLU A 302 -16.93 -10.36 19.49
C GLU A 302 -15.90 -9.67 20.42
N LEU A 303 -15.54 -8.41 20.16
CA LEU A 303 -14.55 -7.67 20.95
C LEU A 303 -15.07 -7.22 22.32
N GLY A 304 -16.38 -7.17 22.51
CA GLY A 304 -16.98 -6.50 23.67
C GLY A 304 -16.91 -4.98 23.51
N SER A 305 -16.25 -4.29 24.43
CA SER A 305 -16.04 -2.83 24.36
C SER A 305 -14.68 -2.49 23.74
N PRO A 306 -14.63 -1.93 22.52
CA PRO A 306 -13.37 -1.52 21.90
C PRO A 306 -12.63 -0.45 22.71
N GLN A 307 -13.35 0.46 23.38
CA GLN A 307 -12.77 1.46 24.27
C GLN A 307 -12.03 0.81 25.45
N GLU A 308 -12.65 -0.17 26.11
CA GLU A 308 -12.01 -0.88 27.22
C GLU A 308 -10.80 -1.69 26.74
N LEU A 309 -10.89 -2.29 25.55
CA LEU A 309 -9.76 -2.99 24.94
C LEU A 309 -8.59 -2.02 24.66
N LEU A 310 -8.87 -0.85 24.10
CA LEU A 310 -7.88 0.22 23.88
C LEU A 310 -7.17 0.60 25.19
N GLU A 311 -7.95 0.90 26.24
CA GLU A 311 -7.41 1.30 27.54
C GLU A 311 -6.59 0.18 28.20
N GLN A 312 -7.01 -1.08 28.06
CA GLN A 312 -6.26 -2.24 28.56
C GLN A 312 -4.93 -2.41 27.81
N ILE A 313 -4.93 -2.33 26.47
CA ILE A 313 -3.71 -2.43 25.65
C ILE A 313 -2.74 -1.31 26.03
N ALA A 314 -3.23 -0.07 26.06
CA ALA A 314 -2.43 1.10 26.41
C ALA A 314 -1.86 1.00 27.83
N GLY A 315 -2.67 0.55 28.80
CA GLY A 315 -2.24 0.33 30.17
C GLY A 315 -1.12 -0.69 30.29
N LEU A 316 -1.19 -1.81 29.56
CA LEU A 316 -0.13 -2.83 29.53
C LEU A 316 1.18 -2.30 28.92
N MET A 317 1.09 -1.38 27.95
CA MET A 317 2.25 -0.74 27.31
C MET A 317 2.76 0.50 28.06
N GLY A 318 2.07 0.94 29.13
CA GLY A 318 2.42 2.16 29.87
C GLY A 318 2.04 3.48 29.19
N LEU A 319 1.17 3.44 28.17
CA LEU A 319 0.82 4.58 27.31
C LEU A 319 -0.32 5.41 27.93
N SER A 320 0.03 6.26 28.90
CA SER A 320 -0.96 7.10 29.58
C SER A 320 -1.58 8.16 28.64
N GLY A 321 -2.91 8.25 28.67
CA GLY A 321 -3.70 9.19 27.86
C GLY A 321 -4.10 8.68 26.48
N ALA A 322 -3.92 7.39 26.17
CA ALA A 322 -4.32 6.81 24.88
C ALA A 322 -5.85 6.66 24.69
N GLY A 323 -6.64 6.79 25.77
CA GLY A 323 -8.09 6.57 25.75
C GLY A 323 -8.92 7.73 25.17
N HIS A 324 -8.29 8.77 24.66
CA HIS A 324 -8.95 9.92 24.03
C HIS A 324 -8.11 10.47 22.87
N GLY A 325 -8.76 11.28 22.03
CA GLY A 325 -8.12 12.03 20.95
C GLY A 325 -7.69 13.44 21.35
N TYR A 326 -7.50 14.28 20.33
CA TYR A 326 -7.14 15.68 20.40
C TYR A 326 -8.06 16.51 21.30
N GLU A 327 -9.38 16.34 21.21
CA GLU A 327 -10.33 17.10 22.05
C GLU A 327 -10.15 16.85 23.55
N GLY A 328 -9.71 15.64 23.92
CA GLY A 328 -9.45 15.26 25.32
C GLY A 328 -8.02 15.56 25.79
N ALA A 329 -7.13 16.03 24.91
CA ALA A 329 -5.70 16.13 25.18
C ALA A 329 -5.28 17.39 25.96
N SER A 330 -6.19 18.36 26.11
CA SER A 330 -5.89 19.61 26.81
C SER A 330 -5.80 19.39 28.32
N GLU A 331 -4.58 19.33 28.84
CA GLU A 331 -4.30 19.15 30.27
C GLU A 331 -3.18 20.12 30.75
N PRO A 332 -3.07 20.39 32.07
CA PRO A 332 -2.01 21.24 32.60
C PRO A 332 -0.61 20.72 32.24
N GLY A 333 0.16 21.54 31.53
CA GLY A 333 1.52 21.20 31.09
C GLY A 333 1.62 20.59 29.69
N ALA A 334 0.49 20.39 29.00
CA ALA A 334 0.50 20.05 27.58
C ALA A 334 0.78 21.29 26.71
N HIS A 335 1.50 21.10 25.61
CA HIS A 335 1.86 22.13 24.65
C HIS A 335 1.01 22.04 23.39
N GLU A 336 0.23 23.08 23.14
CA GLU A 336 -0.54 23.23 21.91
C GLU A 336 0.33 23.75 20.75
N ILE A 337 0.12 23.16 19.57
CA ILE A 337 0.79 23.52 18.32
C ILE A 337 -0.30 23.85 17.30
N ALA A 338 -0.39 25.13 16.94
CA ALA A 338 -1.24 25.57 15.84
C ALA A 338 -0.55 25.29 14.50
N HIS A 339 -1.27 24.65 13.58
CA HIS A 339 -0.87 24.49 12.18
C HIS A 339 -1.50 25.61 11.35
N ARG A 340 -0.73 26.20 10.42
CA ARG A 340 -1.20 27.29 9.54
C ARG A 340 -1.56 26.78 8.17
#